data_AF-A0AAX3WIF3-F1
#
_entry.id   AF-A0AAX3WIF3-F1
#
_cell.length_a   1.000
_cell.length_b   1.000
_cell.length_c   1.000
_cell.angle_alpha   90.00
_cell.angle_beta   90.00
_cell.angle_gamma   90.00
#
_symmetry.space_group_name_H-M   'P 1'
#
loop_
_entity.id
_entity.type
_entity.pdbx_description
1 polymer ?
#
loop_
_entity_poly.entity_id
_entity_poly.type
_entity_poly.pdbx_seq_one_letter_code
_entity_poly.pdbx_strand_id
1 'polypeptide(L)'
;MTMTSAAMFAGVSPNRMIWVTFKVRGFHCYPGAPEAVAYLRERHRHQFGFRVWIEVFGDNREIEFHMTQAWLESLYAKDGVLEADGKSCEMLANELYARMVEEQRFQNRDIWIEVDEDGECGALMRYERGAR
;
A
#
# COMPACT_ATOMS: atom_id res chain seq x y z
N MET A 1 -20.69 4.26 30.56
CA MET A 1 -20.86 3.08 29.67
C MET A 1 -19.49 2.46 29.48
N THR A 2 -19.23 1.40 30.23
CA THR A 2 -17.94 0.71 30.33
C THR A 2 -17.71 -0.13 29.08
N MET A 3 -16.61 0.14 28.38
CA MET A 3 -16.11 -0.67 27.27
C MET A 3 -15.78 -2.08 27.77
N THR A 4 -16.67 -3.03 27.54
CA THR A 4 -16.35 -4.46 27.61
C THR A 4 -15.55 -4.85 26.39
N SER A 5 -14.23 -4.98 26.54
CA SER A 5 -13.39 -5.68 25.55
C SER A 5 -13.02 -7.05 26.12
N ALA A 6 -13.47 -8.11 25.44
CA ALA A 6 -13.15 -9.49 25.75
C ALA A 6 -11.63 -9.80 25.71
N ALA A 7 -10.81 -8.91 25.14
CA ALA A 7 -9.36 -9.07 25.05
C ALA A 7 -8.62 -8.93 26.40
N MET A 8 -9.24 -8.31 27.42
CA MET A 8 -8.60 -8.15 28.73
C MET A 8 -8.46 -9.45 29.53
N PHE A 9 -9.10 -10.55 29.09
CA PHE A 9 -9.02 -11.84 29.79
C PHE A 9 -7.76 -12.67 29.48
N ALA A 10 -6.91 -12.25 28.53
CA ALA A 10 -5.73 -13.02 28.12
C ALA A 10 -4.39 -12.25 28.16
N GLY A 11 -4.39 -10.98 28.59
CA GLY A 11 -3.16 -10.16 28.57
C GLY A 11 -2.62 -9.87 27.16
N VAL A 12 -3.45 -10.04 26.13
CA VAL A 12 -3.09 -9.81 24.73
C VAL A 12 -3.69 -8.49 24.25
N SER A 13 -2.83 -7.56 23.85
CA SER A 13 -3.23 -6.35 23.14
C SER A 13 -3.11 -6.58 21.63
N PRO A 14 -4.17 -6.38 20.83
CA PRO A 14 -4.08 -6.55 19.39
C PRO A 14 -3.31 -5.39 18.74
N ASN A 15 -2.49 -5.69 17.73
CA ASN A 15 -2.05 -4.69 16.76
C ASN A 15 -3.26 -4.29 15.90
N ARG A 16 -3.60 -3.00 15.90
CA ARG A 16 -4.78 -2.49 15.21
C ARG A 16 -4.35 -1.84 13.91
N MET A 17 -4.75 -2.43 12.81
CA MET A 17 -4.50 -1.92 11.47
C MET A 17 -5.83 -1.64 10.80
N ILE A 18 -5.90 -0.52 10.12
CA ILE A 18 -6.94 -0.23 9.15
C ILE A 18 -6.40 -0.57 7.77
N TRP A 19 -7.26 -0.76 6.78
CA TRP A 19 -6.79 -0.97 5.42
C TRP A 19 -7.69 -0.30 4.40
N VAL A 20 -7.07 0.06 3.29
CA VAL A 20 -7.73 0.61 2.09
C VAL A 20 -7.19 -0.09 0.86
N THR A 21 -8.03 -0.22 -0.16
CA THR A 21 -7.63 -0.75 -1.46
C THR A 21 -8.05 0.19 -2.57
N PHE A 22 -7.19 0.35 -3.56
CA PHE A 22 -7.51 1.05 -4.79
C PHE A 22 -6.77 0.42 -5.97
N LYS A 23 -7.18 0.75 -7.19
CA LYS A 23 -6.56 0.23 -8.41
C LYS A 23 -6.26 1.37 -9.39
N VAL A 24 -5.12 1.28 -10.05
CA VAL A 24 -4.68 2.26 -11.04
C VAL A 24 -4.27 1.51 -12.30
N ARG A 25 -4.74 1.97 -13.47
CA ARG A 25 -4.23 1.44 -14.74
C ARG A 25 -2.86 2.03 -15.00
N GLY A 26 -1.91 1.21 -15.41
CA GLY A 26 -0.58 1.70 -15.75
C GLY A 26 0.08 0.87 -16.83
N PHE A 27 1.24 1.35 -17.27
CA PHE A 27 2.10 0.67 -18.20
C PHE A 27 3.52 0.65 -17.65
N HIS A 28 4.24 -0.41 -17.97
CA HIS A 28 5.67 -0.47 -17.75
C HIS A 28 6.35 -1.42 -18.74
N CYS A 29 7.67 -1.53 -18.64
CA CYS A 29 8.45 -2.60 -19.22
C CYS A 29 9.60 -3.00 -18.28
N TYR A 30 10.10 -4.21 -18.46
CA TYR A 30 11.32 -4.72 -17.84
C TYR A 30 12.34 -5.08 -18.95
N PRO A 31 13.18 -4.12 -19.41
CA PRO A 31 14.11 -4.35 -20.51
C PRO A 31 15.09 -5.52 -20.29
N GLY A 32 15.40 -5.82 -19.03
CA GLY A 32 16.28 -6.92 -18.63
C GLY A 32 15.61 -8.28 -18.48
N ALA A 33 14.33 -8.45 -18.85
CA ALA A 33 13.60 -9.69 -18.65
C ALA A 33 14.30 -10.89 -19.32
N PRO A 34 14.36 -12.06 -18.66
CA PRO A 34 14.97 -13.26 -19.23
C PRO A 34 14.16 -13.77 -20.44
N GLU A 35 14.80 -14.58 -21.29
CA GLU A 35 14.22 -14.99 -22.58
C GLU A 35 12.87 -15.71 -22.47
N ALA A 36 12.67 -16.49 -21.40
CA ALA A 36 11.40 -17.20 -21.14
C ALA A 36 10.20 -16.26 -20.97
N VAL A 37 10.43 -15.00 -20.61
CA VAL A 37 9.42 -13.95 -20.44
C VAL A 37 9.81 -12.69 -21.21
N ALA A 38 10.43 -12.85 -22.39
CA ALA A 38 10.92 -11.75 -23.20
C ALA A 38 9.84 -10.72 -23.58
N TYR A 39 8.56 -11.09 -23.56
CA TYR A 39 7.44 -10.17 -23.79
C TYR A 39 7.39 -9.02 -22.77
N LEU A 40 7.95 -9.20 -21.57
CA LEU A 40 8.02 -8.16 -20.55
C LEU A 40 9.01 -7.04 -20.91
N ARG A 41 9.90 -7.26 -21.89
CA ARG A 41 10.85 -6.23 -22.36
C ARG A 41 10.16 -5.08 -23.07
N GLU A 42 9.02 -5.37 -23.71
CA GLU A 42 8.22 -4.38 -24.41
C GLU A 42 7.21 -3.72 -23.49
N ARG A 43 6.76 -2.51 -23.83
CA ARG A 43 5.76 -1.78 -23.04
C ARG A 43 4.43 -2.54 -23.01
N HIS A 44 3.97 -2.88 -21.82
CA HIS A 44 2.72 -3.60 -21.59
C HIS A 44 1.92 -2.94 -20.46
N ARG A 45 0.65 -3.32 -20.37
CA ARG A 45 -0.33 -2.72 -19.45
C ARG A 45 -0.59 -3.67 -18.29
N HIS A 46 -0.68 -3.11 -17.08
CA HIS A 46 -1.30 -3.75 -15.94
C HIS A 46 -2.43 -2.89 -15.35
N GLN A 47 -3.31 -3.55 -14.62
CA GLN A 47 -4.06 -2.91 -13.56
C GLN A 47 -3.32 -3.13 -12.24
N PHE A 48 -2.59 -2.12 -11.79
CA PHE A 48 -1.89 -2.15 -10.53
C PHE A 48 -2.89 -2.04 -9.38
N GLY A 49 -2.95 -3.06 -8.53
CA GLY A 49 -3.69 -3.05 -7.29
C GLY A 49 -2.81 -2.60 -6.13
N PHE A 50 -3.37 -1.79 -5.24
CA PHE A 50 -2.71 -1.35 -4.01
C PHE A 50 -3.61 -1.72 -2.84
N ARG A 51 -3.05 -2.38 -1.83
CA ARG A 51 -3.64 -2.50 -0.49
C ARG A 51 -2.70 -1.90 0.53
N VAL A 52 -3.19 -0.93 1.29
CA VAL A 52 -2.40 -0.19 2.25
C VAL A 52 -2.97 -0.42 3.64
N TRP A 53 -2.18 -1.00 4.53
CA TRP A 53 -2.50 -1.12 5.94
C TRP A 53 -1.79 -0.03 6.74
N ILE A 54 -2.52 0.59 7.66
CA ILE A 54 -2.01 1.69 8.48
C ILE A 54 -2.36 1.40 9.94
N GLU A 55 -1.38 1.48 10.82
CA GLU A 55 -1.61 1.30 12.25
C GLU A 55 -2.48 2.41 12.85
N VAL A 56 -3.37 2.03 13.76
CA VAL A 56 -4.16 2.95 14.58
C VAL A 56 -4.00 2.63 16.07
N PHE A 57 -4.08 3.64 16.92
CA PHE A 57 -3.85 3.53 18.36
C PHE A 57 -5.14 3.47 19.18
N GLY A 58 -6.30 3.66 18.53
CA GLY A 58 -7.60 3.62 19.17
C GLY A 58 -8.70 3.04 18.28
N ASP A 59 -9.83 2.67 18.88
CA ASP A 59 -10.96 2.06 18.17
C ASP A 59 -11.94 3.09 17.60
N ASN A 60 -11.77 4.36 17.93
CA ASN A 60 -12.70 5.43 17.55
C ASN A 60 -12.22 6.19 16.30
N ARG A 61 -12.11 5.48 15.17
CA ARG A 61 -11.94 6.07 13.82
C ARG A 61 -10.87 7.16 13.74
N GLU A 62 -9.68 6.86 14.26
CA GLU A 62 -8.54 7.80 14.28
C GLU A 62 -8.16 8.30 12.88
N ILE A 63 -8.16 7.38 11.90
CA ILE A 63 -7.95 7.68 10.48
C ILE A 63 -9.22 7.27 9.73
N GLU A 64 -9.71 8.15 8.86
CA GLU A 64 -10.88 7.90 8.04
C GLU A 64 -10.48 7.19 6.73
N PHE A 65 -11.07 6.02 6.46
CA PHE A 65 -10.61 5.15 5.37
C PHE A 65 -11.00 5.68 3.99
N HIS A 66 -12.18 6.30 3.84
CA HIS A 66 -12.62 6.88 2.58
C HIS A 66 -11.79 8.13 2.22
N MET A 67 -11.48 9.00 3.18
CA MET A 67 -10.59 10.15 2.95
C MET A 67 -9.17 9.70 2.61
N THR A 68 -8.71 8.62 3.27
CA THR A 68 -7.40 8.04 2.99
C THR A 68 -7.35 7.41 1.61
N GLN A 69 -8.35 6.63 1.24
CA GLN A 69 -8.49 6.04 -0.09
C GLN A 69 -8.54 7.13 -1.17
N ALA A 70 -9.42 8.12 -1.01
CA ALA A 70 -9.55 9.21 -1.99
C ALA A 70 -8.25 10.00 -2.16
N TRP A 71 -7.51 10.25 -1.06
CA TRP A 71 -6.21 10.89 -1.14
C TRP A 71 -5.19 10.01 -1.87
N LEU A 72 -5.09 8.71 -1.56
CA LEU A 72 -4.19 7.77 -2.24
C LEU A 72 -4.50 7.69 -3.74
N GLU A 73 -5.78 7.57 -4.12
CA GLU A 73 -6.23 7.58 -5.52
C GLU A 73 -5.85 8.89 -6.22
N SER A 74 -5.97 10.03 -5.52
CA SER A 74 -5.62 11.34 -6.07
C SER A 74 -4.14 11.48 -6.45
N LEU A 75 -3.23 10.74 -5.81
CA LEU A 75 -1.81 10.72 -6.15
C LEU A 75 -1.55 10.23 -7.57
N TYR A 76 -2.48 9.47 -8.14
CA TYR A 76 -2.39 8.86 -9.47
C TYR A 76 -3.42 9.42 -10.47
N ALA A 77 -4.30 10.34 -10.03
CA ALA A 77 -5.43 10.81 -10.82
C ALA A 77 -5.04 11.83 -11.92
N LYS A 78 -3.92 12.54 -11.77
CA LYS A 78 -3.55 13.66 -12.65
C LYS A 78 -3.34 13.25 -14.11
N ASP A 79 -2.71 12.10 -14.32
CA ASP A 79 -2.39 11.59 -15.66
C ASP A 79 -3.35 10.46 -16.09
N GLY A 80 -4.21 9.97 -15.18
CA GLY A 80 -5.18 8.89 -15.41
C GLY A 80 -4.57 7.52 -15.71
N VAL A 81 -3.25 7.46 -15.86
CA VAL A 81 -2.43 6.30 -16.18
C VAL A 81 -1.12 6.41 -15.40
N LEU A 82 -0.75 5.35 -14.70
CA LEU A 82 0.55 5.23 -14.03
C LEU A 82 1.62 4.79 -15.05
N GLU A 83 2.63 5.62 -15.30
CA GLU A 83 3.84 5.18 -16.01
C GLU A 83 4.86 4.65 -14.99
N ALA A 84 5.10 3.35 -15.03
CA ALA A 84 5.90 2.60 -14.08
C ALA A 84 7.11 1.91 -14.74
N ASP A 85 7.55 2.38 -15.92
CA ASP A 85 8.69 1.81 -16.66
C ASP A 85 9.89 1.55 -15.74
N GLY A 86 10.39 0.31 -15.75
CA GLY A 86 11.51 -0.12 -14.90
C GLY A 86 11.21 -0.27 -13.41
N LYS A 87 9.96 -0.13 -12.97
CA LYS A 87 9.56 -0.29 -11.56
C LYS A 87 8.87 -1.63 -11.34
N SER A 88 9.30 -2.33 -10.29
CA SER A 88 8.61 -3.50 -9.75
C SER A 88 7.53 -3.10 -8.73
N CYS A 89 6.72 -4.08 -8.31
CA CYS A 89 5.75 -3.91 -7.22
C CYS A 89 6.39 -3.38 -5.92
N GLU A 90 7.60 -3.86 -5.56
CA GLU A 90 8.36 -3.38 -4.40
C GLU A 90 8.78 -1.91 -4.56
N MET A 91 9.22 -1.51 -5.76
CA MET A 91 9.60 -0.12 -6.02
C MET A 91 8.38 0.81 -5.93
N LEU A 92 7.25 0.40 -6.50
CA LEU A 92 5.99 1.14 -6.37
C LEU A 92 5.54 1.27 -4.91
N ALA A 93 5.68 0.20 -4.11
CA ALA A 93 5.40 0.24 -2.70
C ALA A 93 6.31 1.21 -1.94
N ASN A 94 7.62 1.22 -2.25
CA ASN A 94 8.59 2.13 -1.63
C ASN A 94 8.30 3.60 -1.97
N GLU A 95 7.97 3.89 -3.23
CA GLU A 95 7.59 5.23 -3.66
C GLU A 95 6.31 5.71 -2.97
N LEU A 96 5.29 4.84 -2.91
CA LEU A 96 4.05 5.17 -2.21
C LEU A 96 4.30 5.42 -0.72
N TYR A 97 5.07 4.57 -0.05
CA TYR A 97 5.45 4.77 1.35
C TYR A 97 6.15 6.11 1.57
N ALA A 98 7.12 6.46 0.72
CA ALA A 98 7.83 7.74 0.80
C ALA A 98 6.87 8.93 0.74
N ARG A 99 5.88 8.91 -0.17
CA ARG A 99 4.83 9.94 -0.23
C ARG A 99 3.92 9.95 0.98
N MET A 100 3.59 8.77 1.52
CA MET A 100 2.75 8.68 2.71
C MET A 100 3.41 9.35 3.92
N VAL A 101 4.70 9.10 4.17
CA VAL A 101 5.36 9.63 5.37
C VAL A 101 5.65 11.15 5.32
N GLU A 102 5.47 11.79 4.16
CA GLU A 102 5.42 13.25 4.05
C GLU A 102 4.21 13.84 4.81
N GLU A 103 3.12 13.08 4.93
CA GLU A 103 1.91 13.48 5.68
C GLU A 103 2.06 13.17 7.18
N GLN A 104 1.89 14.20 8.02
CA GLN A 104 2.01 14.06 9.47
C GLN A 104 1.12 12.97 10.07
N ARG A 105 -0.06 12.72 9.49
CA ARG A 105 -1.01 11.69 9.95
C ARG A 105 -0.50 10.26 9.80
N PHE A 106 0.48 10.02 8.93
CA PHE A 106 1.07 8.71 8.67
C PHE A 106 2.45 8.53 9.31
N GLN A 107 3.06 9.60 9.83
CA GLN A 107 4.32 9.51 10.55
C GLN A 107 4.15 8.70 11.84
N ASN A 108 5.23 8.04 12.26
CA ASN A 108 5.28 7.22 13.47
C ASN A 108 4.16 6.17 13.53
N ARG A 109 3.91 5.47 12.43
CA ARG A 109 3.02 4.30 12.35
C ARG A 109 3.69 3.17 11.59
N ASP A 110 3.30 1.95 11.91
CA ASP A 110 3.58 0.85 11.01
C ASP A 110 2.66 0.96 9.78
N ILE A 111 3.25 0.83 8.60
CA ILE A 111 2.55 0.88 7.31
C ILE A 111 2.94 -0.34 6.51
N TRP A 112 1.96 -1.09 6.03
CA TRP A 112 2.22 -2.20 5.11
C TRP A 112 1.58 -1.88 3.77
N ILE A 113 2.25 -2.21 2.68
CA ILE A 113 1.78 -1.93 1.33
C ILE A 113 1.96 -3.20 0.49
N GLU A 114 0.84 -3.72 0.02
CA GLU A 114 0.78 -4.75 -1.01
C GLU A 114 0.52 -4.06 -2.35
N VAL A 115 1.34 -4.39 -3.34
CA VAL A 115 1.16 -3.99 -4.74
C VAL A 115 1.07 -5.25 -5.56
N ASP A 116 0.04 -5.34 -6.41
CA ASP A 116 -0.18 -6.45 -7.33
C ASP A 116 -0.34 -5.96 -8.77
N GLU A 117 0.05 -6.82 -9.71
CA GLU A 117 -0.21 -6.70 -11.14
C GLU A 117 -1.40 -7.61 -11.48
N ASP A 118 -2.49 -7.00 -11.94
CA ASP A 118 -3.73 -7.64 -12.41
C ASP A 118 -4.49 -8.51 -11.39
N GLY A 119 -4.10 -8.49 -10.11
CA GLY A 119 -4.63 -9.37 -9.07
C GLY A 119 -4.00 -10.75 -9.06
N GLU A 120 -2.88 -10.94 -9.76
CA GLU A 120 -2.27 -12.27 -9.98
C GLU A 120 -0.95 -12.44 -9.22
N CYS A 121 -0.01 -11.51 -9.41
CA CYS A 121 1.33 -11.53 -8.83
C CYS A 121 1.63 -10.19 -8.17
N GLY A 122 2.39 -10.18 -7.07
CA GLY A 122 2.67 -8.94 -6.36
C GLY A 122 3.71 -9.07 -5.25
N ALA A 123 3.88 -7.98 -4.50
CA ALA A 123 4.79 -7.91 -3.37
C ALA A 123 4.10 -7.26 -2.15
N LEU A 124 4.44 -7.75 -0.95
CA LEU A 124 4.06 -7.15 0.33
C LEU A 124 5.29 -6.55 0.99
N MET A 125 5.27 -5.24 1.18
CA MET A 125 6.31 -4.48 1.90
C MET A 125 5.81 -4.08 3.27
N ARG A 126 6.60 -4.31 4.31
CA ARG A 126 6.30 -3.90 5.69
C ARG A 126 7.28 -2.82 6.13
N TYR A 127 6.75 -1.64 6.43
CA TYR A 127 7.49 -0.51 6.98
C TYR A 127 7.11 -0.39 8.44
N GLU A 128 7.92 -1.01 9.28
CA GLU A 128 7.75 -0.98 10.72
C GLU A 128 8.58 0.18 11.29
N ARG A 129 8.07 0.87 12.30
CA ARG A 129 8.89 1.83 13.04
C ARG A 129 10.08 1.08 13.60
N GLY A 130 11.30 1.57 13.34
CA GLY A 130 12.51 0.97 13.88
C GLY A 130 12.35 0.68 15.37
N ALA A 131 12.47 -0.59 15.75
CA ALA A 131 12.55 -1.00 17.15
C ALA A 131 13.61 -0.13 17.82
N ARG A 132 13.19 0.74 18.74
CA ARG A 132 14.09 1.33 19.72
C ARG A 132 14.21 0.38 20.89
#